data_AF-A0A3D1PF48-F1
#
_entry.id   AF-A0A3D1PF48-F1
#
_cell.length_a   1.000
_cell.length_b   1.000
_cell.length_c   1.000
_cell.angle_alpha   90.00
_cell.angle_beta   90.00
_cell.angle_gamma   90.00
#
_symmetry.space_group_name_H-M   'P 1'
#
loop_
_entity.id
_entity.type
_entity.pdbx_description
1 polymer ?
#
loop_
_entity_poly.entity_id
_entity_poly.type
_entity_poly.pdbx_seq_one_letter_code
_entity_poly.pdbx_strand_id
1 'polypeptide(L)'
;AMDYFAGALAASGSHKVVYHESHDEAGNSYYDEGGNRVESRRTIVAAVNSAPLIGETRRYAEARCHFACGVTMLSAGTPMFLMGEEIGAQRQYRYSDFINNREDLLGERQTNGQRLFRFYQDIIRLRLSNSGLRSHNIDIIHVHNANRALAFRRW
;
A
#
# COMPACT_ATOMS: atom_id res chain seq x y z
N ALA A 1 -12.99 -13.34 -4.90
CA ALA A 1 -11.79 -12.53 -4.58
C ALA A 1 -12.17 -11.18 -4.00
N MET A 2 -13.06 -10.41 -4.65
CA MET A 2 -13.51 -9.11 -4.11
C MET A 2 -14.43 -9.25 -2.89
N ASP A 3 -15.24 -10.31 -2.79
CA ASP A 3 -16.08 -10.52 -1.60
C ASP A 3 -15.23 -10.71 -0.34
N TYR A 4 -14.15 -11.47 -0.44
CA TYR A 4 -13.19 -11.63 0.65
C TYR A 4 -12.56 -10.30 1.03
N PHE A 5 -12.10 -9.53 0.05
CA PHE A 5 -11.55 -8.19 0.27
C PHE A 5 -12.58 -7.24 0.90
N ALA A 6 -13.83 -7.27 0.47
CA ALA A 6 -14.91 -6.47 1.03
C ALA A 6 -15.19 -6.84 2.49
N GLY A 7 -15.17 -8.12 2.84
CA GLY A 7 -15.27 -8.60 4.22
C GLY A 7 -14.11 -8.11 5.09
N ALA A 8 -12.87 -8.19 4.58
CA ALA A 8 -11.70 -7.64 5.28
C ALA A 8 -11.79 -6.12 5.46
N LEU A 9 -12.27 -5.40 4.44
CA LEU A 9 -12.47 -3.96 4.51
C LEU A 9 -13.55 -3.59 5.55
N ALA A 10 -14.68 -4.30 5.58
CA ALA A 10 -15.71 -4.11 6.60
C ALA A 10 -15.17 -4.38 8.01
N ALA A 11 -14.39 -5.45 8.18
CA ALA A 11 -13.78 -5.82 9.46
C ALA A 11 -12.77 -4.80 9.99
N SER A 12 -12.26 -3.89 9.13
CA SER A 12 -11.36 -2.81 9.57
C SER A 12 -12.01 -1.89 10.63
N GLY A 13 -13.34 -1.77 10.64
CA GLY A 13 -14.08 -0.97 11.63
C GLY A 13 -14.02 -1.53 13.06
N SER A 14 -13.58 -2.78 13.23
CA SER A 14 -13.48 -3.43 14.55
C SER A 14 -12.14 -3.15 15.25
N HIS A 15 -11.76 -1.87 15.36
CA HIS A 15 -10.54 -1.39 16.02
C HIS A 15 -9.24 -2.04 15.52
N LYS A 16 -9.09 -2.16 14.20
CA LYS A 16 -7.90 -2.76 13.57
C LYS A 16 -6.87 -1.70 13.20
N VAL A 17 -5.60 -2.11 13.18
CA VAL A 17 -4.57 -1.44 12.38
C VAL A 17 -4.62 -2.02 10.98
N VAL A 18 -4.67 -1.18 9.97
CA VAL A 18 -4.67 -1.58 8.55
C VAL A 18 -3.39 -1.04 7.92
N TYR A 19 -2.67 -1.91 7.24
CA TYR A 19 -1.45 -1.53 6.53
C TYR A 19 -1.36 -2.29 5.21
N HIS A 20 -0.76 -1.65 4.21
CA HIS A 20 -0.46 -2.30 2.93
C HIS A 20 0.95 -2.88 2.86
N GLU A 21 1.83 -2.46 3.78
CA GLU A 21 3.21 -2.93 3.83
C GLU A 21 3.74 -2.83 5.27
N SER A 22 4.46 -3.85 5.71
CA SER A 22 5.16 -3.89 7.00
C SER A 22 6.67 -4.00 6.78
N HIS A 23 7.47 -3.85 7.83
CA HIS A 23 8.91 -4.06 7.73
C HIS A 23 9.28 -5.51 7.40
N ASP A 24 8.43 -6.47 7.77
CA ASP A 24 8.64 -7.90 7.48
C ASP A 24 8.39 -8.19 6.00
N GLU A 25 7.29 -7.68 5.44
CA GLU A 25 6.89 -7.93 4.05
C GLU A 25 7.64 -7.07 3.02
N ALA A 26 8.36 -6.04 3.48
CA ALA A 26 9.21 -5.20 2.64
C ALA A 26 10.58 -5.82 2.31
N GLY A 27 10.71 -7.15 2.31
CA GLY A 27 11.94 -7.86 1.97
C GLY A 27 12.61 -8.67 3.08
N ASN A 28 11.94 -8.88 4.23
CA ASN A 28 12.48 -9.70 5.33
C ASN A 28 11.72 -11.01 5.54
N SER A 29 10.68 -11.28 4.75
CA SER A 29 9.92 -12.53 4.77
C SER A 29 10.18 -13.35 3.50
N TYR A 30 9.98 -14.66 3.60
CA TYR A 30 10.07 -15.57 2.47
C TYR A 30 9.19 -16.80 2.70
N TYR A 31 8.87 -17.50 1.64
CA TYR A 31 8.28 -18.84 1.69
C TYR A 31 8.84 -19.70 0.55
N ASP A 32 8.72 -21.01 0.70
CA ASP A 32 9.13 -21.96 -0.33
C ASP A 32 7.93 -22.33 -1.21
N GLU A 33 8.07 -22.16 -2.52
CA GLU A 33 7.07 -22.54 -3.52
C GLU A 33 7.74 -23.27 -4.69
N GLY A 34 7.28 -24.50 -4.97
CA GLY A 34 7.82 -25.30 -6.06
C GLY A 34 9.32 -25.59 -5.93
N GLY A 35 9.84 -25.67 -4.70
CA GLY A 35 11.28 -25.88 -4.43
C GLY A 35 12.14 -24.62 -4.54
N ASN A 36 11.54 -23.44 -4.77
CA ASN A 36 12.24 -22.17 -4.84
C ASN A 36 11.85 -21.28 -3.66
N ARG A 37 12.84 -20.56 -3.12
CA ARG A 37 12.61 -19.51 -2.13
C ARG A 37 12.06 -18.26 -2.81
N VAL A 38 10.85 -17.86 -2.43
CA VAL A 38 10.20 -16.63 -2.88
C VAL A 38 10.33 -15.59 -1.77
N GLU A 39 11.13 -14.55 -2.03
CA GLU A 39 11.30 -13.43 -1.11
C GLU A 39 10.20 -12.39 -1.26
N SER A 40 9.83 -11.78 -0.14
CA SER A 40 9.01 -10.59 -0.12
C SER A 40 9.77 -9.38 -0.65
N ARG A 41 9.02 -8.33 -0.96
CA ARG A 41 9.53 -7.17 -1.69
C ARG A 41 8.58 -6.00 -1.50
N ARG A 42 9.11 -4.80 -1.65
CA ARG A 42 8.36 -3.54 -1.61
C ARG A 42 7.12 -3.57 -2.51
N THR A 43 6.03 -2.95 -2.05
CA THR A 43 4.76 -2.85 -2.79
C THR A 43 4.94 -2.48 -4.27
N ILE A 44 5.77 -1.47 -4.59
CA ILE A 44 5.92 -1.01 -5.99
C ILE A 44 6.59 -2.07 -6.90
N VAL A 45 7.45 -2.91 -6.34
CA VAL A 45 8.11 -4.01 -7.06
C VAL A 45 7.15 -5.18 -7.21
N ALA A 46 6.43 -5.54 -6.14
CA ALA A 46 5.39 -6.57 -6.17
C ALA A 46 4.26 -6.20 -7.14
N ALA A 47 3.91 -4.92 -7.22
CA ALA A 47 2.84 -4.40 -8.04
C ALA A 47 2.98 -4.76 -9.52
N VAL A 48 4.20 -4.97 -10.02
CA VAL A 48 4.46 -5.35 -11.43
C VAL A 48 5.24 -6.65 -11.55
N ASN A 49 5.17 -7.51 -10.52
CA ASN A 49 5.86 -8.79 -10.49
C ASN A 49 7.36 -8.66 -10.82
N SER A 50 8.03 -7.68 -10.21
CA SER A 50 9.46 -7.38 -10.40
C SER A 50 9.88 -6.97 -11.82
N ALA A 51 8.93 -6.63 -12.71
CA ALA A 51 9.27 -6.05 -13.99
C ALA A 51 9.99 -4.69 -13.81
N PRO A 52 10.93 -4.31 -14.69
CA PRO A 52 11.65 -3.04 -14.59
C PRO A 52 10.70 -1.84 -14.56
N LEU A 53 10.88 -0.95 -13.58
CA LEU A 53 10.05 0.25 -13.37
C LEU A 53 10.41 1.38 -14.34
N ILE A 54 10.15 1.15 -15.63
CA ILE A 54 10.43 2.08 -16.73
C ILE A 54 9.15 2.32 -17.52
N GLY A 55 8.90 3.58 -17.90
CA GLY A 55 7.77 3.98 -18.75
C GLY A 55 6.42 3.50 -18.21
N GLU A 56 5.68 2.77 -19.04
CA GLU A 56 4.34 2.26 -18.71
C GLU A 56 4.33 1.30 -17.52
N THR A 57 5.36 0.47 -17.36
CA THR A 57 5.46 -0.44 -16.22
C THR A 57 5.46 0.34 -14.91
N ARG A 58 6.23 1.43 -14.83
CA ARG A 58 6.22 2.31 -13.66
C ARG A 58 4.86 2.95 -13.44
N ARG A 59 4.23 3.45 -14.50
CA ARG A 59 2.88 4.05 -14.42
C ARG A 59 1.87 3.07 -13.82
N TYR A 60 1.88 1.81 -14.24
CA TYR A 60 1.02 0.77 -13.66
C TYR A 60 1.39 0.41 -12.23
N ALA A 61 2.68 0.37 -11.88
CA ALA A 61 3.13 0.13 -10.51
C ALA A 61 2.62 1.22 -9.55
N GLU A 62 2.81 2.49 -9.91
CA GLU A 62 2.35 3.63 -9.11
C GLU A 62 0.82 3.65 -8.96
N ALA A 63 0.07 3.32 -10.01
CA ALA A 63 -1.39 3.21 -9.95
C ALA A 63 -1.86 2.12 -8.97
N ARG A 64 -1.15 0.99 -8.91
CA ARG A 64 -1.43 -0.10 -7.95
C ARG A 64 -1.03 0.28 -6.53
N CYS A 65 0.06 1.02 -6.35
CA CYS A 65 0.42 1.61 -5.06
C CYS A 65 -0.62 2.62 -4.57
N HIS A 66 -1.16 3.47 -5.45
CA HIS A 66 -2.27 4.37 -5.11
C HIS A 66 -3.49 3.61 -4.62
N PHE A 67 -3.83 2.48 -5.26
CA PHE A 67 -4.91 1.64 -4.80
C PHE A 67 -4.63 1.09 -3.40
N ALA A 68 -3.47 0.49 -3.18
CA ALA A 68 -3.09 -0.11 -1.89
C ALA A 68 -3.11 0.92 -0.74
N CYS A 69 -2.44 2.07 -0.93
CA CYS A 69 -2.48 3.17 0.03
C CYS A 69 -3.89 3.75 0.18
N GLY A 70 -4.61 3.89 -0.93
CA GLY A 70 -5.99 4.36 -0.98
C GLY A 70 -6.91 3.58 -0.07
N VAL A 71 -6.97 2.26 -0.24
CA VAL A 71 -7.82 1.40 0.59
C VAL A 71 -7.33 1.33 2.03
N THR A 72 -6.02 1.39 2.30
CA THR A 72 -5.50 1.49 3.68
C THR A 72 -6.00 2.77 4.36
N MET A 73 -5.83 3.93 3.73
CA MET A 73 -6.17 5.23 4.30
C MET A 73 -7.68 5.46 4.44
N LEU A 74 -8.46 4.93 3.50
CA LEU A 74 -9.93 5.06 3.47
C LEU A 74 -10.66 3.90 4.15
N SER A 75 -9.94 2.90 4.66
CA SER A 75 -10.50 1.90 5.58
C SER A 75 -10.86 2.51 6.94
N ALA A 76 -11.67 1.79 7.72
CA ALA A 76 -12.13 2.24 9.03
C ALA A 76 -11.19 1.93 10.19
N GLY A 77 -10.05 1.30 9.89
CA GLY A 77 -8.98 1.07 10.86
C GLY A 77 -8.05 2.27 11.00
N THR A 78 -7.08 2.12 11.89
CA THR A 78 -5.93 3.02 12.00
C THR A 78 -4.94 2.67 10.88
N PRO A 79 -4.68 3.58 9.92
CA PRO A 79 -3.76 3.29 8.84
C PRO A 79 -2.30 3.29 9.32
N MET A 80 -1.51 2.38 8.78
CA MET A 80 -0.05 2.30 8.95
C MET A 80 0.59 1.92 7.62
N PHE A 81 1.83 2.35 7.39
CA PHE A 81 2.64 1.94 6.25
C PHE A 81 4.12 2.08 6.61
N LEU A 82 4.99 1.35 5.90
CA LEU A 82 6.44 1.43 6.12
C LEU A 82 7.05 2.64 5.41
N MET A 83 8.08 3.24 6.00
CA MET A 83 8.84 4.29 5.32
C MET A 83 9.38 3.83 3.96
N GLY A 84 9.33 4.73 2.99
CA GLY A 84 9.74 4.47 1.60
C GLY A 84 8.57 4.11 0.68
N GLU A 85 7.44 3.63 1.21
CA GLU A 85 6.25 3.36 0.39
C GLU A 85 5.74 4.65 -0.28
N GLU A 86 5.83 5.77 0.44
CA GLU A 86 5.40 7.09 -0.02
C GLU A 86 6.24 7.65 -1.17
N ILE A 87 7.43 7.10 -1.44
CA ILE A 87 8.26 7.49 -2.59
C ILE A 87 8.42 6.36 -3.62
N GLY A 88 7.82 5.20 -3.38
CA GLY A 88 7.99 4.02 -4.23
C GLY A 88 9.38 3.41 -4.13
N ALA A 89 9.87 3.22 -2.90
CA ALA A 89 11.16 2.58 -2.63
C ALA A 89 11.20 1.20 -3.26
N GLN A 90 12.31 0.87 -3.92
CA GLN A 90 12.46 -0.39 -4.66
C GLN A 90 13.34 -1.40 -3.92
N ARG A 91 14.30 -0.91 -3.13
CA ARG A 91 15.22 -1.77 -2.37
C ARG A 91 14.48 -2.39 -1.20
N GLN A 92 14.75 -3.68 -0.99
CA GLN A 92 14.31 -4.39 0.19
C GLN A 92 14.74 -3.63 1.45
N TYR A 93 13.85 -3.56 2.44
CA TYR A 93 14.19 -3.08 3.77
C TYR A 93 15.10 -4.10 4.44
N ARG A 94 16.30 -3.70 4.86
CA ARG A 94 17.26 -4.58 5.51
C ARG A 94 17.47 -4.15 6.95
N TYR A 95 16.96 -4.93 7.89
CA TYR A 95 16.99 -4.55 9.32
C TYR A 95 18.42 -4.36 9.85
N SER A 96 19.33 -5.29 9.54
CA SER A 96 20.68 -5.33 10.12
C SER A 96 21.63 -4.22 9.65
N ASP A 97 21.43 -3.68 8.45
CA ASP A 97 22.34 -2.72 7.81
C ASP A 97 21.60 -1.60 7.05
N PHE A 98 20.39 -1.26 7.53
CA PHE A 98 19.49 -0.28 6.92
C PHE A 98 20.18 1.03 6.54
N ILE A 99 20.95 1.63 7.45
CA ILE A 99 21.58 2.95 7.25
C ILE A 99 22.49 2.95 6.02
N ASN A 100 23.17 1.84 5.74
CA ASN A 100 24.12 1.72 4.64
C ASN A 100 23.45 1.32 3.31
N ASN A 101 22.22 0.78 3.36
CA ASN A 101 21.55 0.21 2.19
C ASN A 101 20.25 0.94 1.78
N ARG A 102 19.76 1.84 2.64
CA ARG A 102 18.55 2.63 2.35
C ARG A 102 18.73 3.45 1.09
N GLU A 103 17.63 3.62 0.37
CA GLU A 103 17.54 4.60 -0.71
C GLU A 103 17.64 6.02 -0.15
N ASP A 104 18.03 6.97 -0.99
CA ASP A 104 17.97 8.38 -0.67
C ASP A 104 16.49 8.83 -0.70
N LEU A 105 15.79 8.62 0.42
CA LEU A 105 14.36 8.95 0.53
C LEU A 105 14.09 10.44 0.27
N LEU A 106 15.03 11.33 0.64
CA LEU A 106 14.87 12.76 0.44
C LEU A 106 15.09 13.14 -1.03
N GLY A 107 16.09 12.55 -1.68
CA GLY A 107 16.33 12.71 -3.12
C GLY A 107 15.17 12.16 -3.94
N GLU A 108 14.74 10.92 -3.67
CA GLU A 108 13.64 10.25 -4.40
C GLU A 108 12.32 11.01 -4.29
N ARG A 109 12.04 11.62 -3.12
CA ARG A 109 10.88 12.51 -2.93
C ARG A 109 10.88 13.69 -3.92
N GLN A 110 12.04 14.18 -4.35
CA GLN A 110 12.17 15.31 -5.28
C GLN A 110 12.24 14.87 -6.74
N THR A 111 12.50 13.59 -7.01
CA THR A 111 12.70 13.06 -8.35
C THR A 111 11.56 12.11 -8.72
N ASN A 112 11.87 10.83 -8.81
CA ASN A 112 11.03 9.71 -9.22
C ASN A 112 9.79 9.54 -8.33
N GLY A 113 9.94 9.67 -7.01
CA GLY A 113 8.90 9.44 -6.02
C GLY A 113 7.96 10.62 -5.81
N GLN A 114 8.18 11.77 -6.45
CA GLN A 114 7.46 13.02 -6.17
C GLN A 114 5.93 12.88 -6.28
N ARG A 115 5.44 12.13 -7.27
CA ARG A 115 4.00 11.94 -7.52
C ARG A 115 3.35 11.07 -6.45
N LEU A 116 3.96 9.93 -6.13
CA LEU A 116 3.52 9.07 -5.02
C LEU A 116 3.53 9.85 -3.71
N PHE A 117 4.59 10.60 -3.45
CA PHE A 117 4.71 11.37 -2.23
C PHE A 117 3.59 12.40 -2.10
N ARG A 118 3.29 13.11 -3.20
CA ARG A 118 2.18 14.05 -3.23
C ARG A 118 0.83 13.35 -3.00
N PHE A 119 0.60 12.20 -3.62
CA PHE A 119 -0.60 11.39 -3.38
C PHE A 119 -0.75 11.01 -1.90
N TYR A 120 0.30 10.50 -1.26
CA TYR A 120 0.29 10.16 0.17
C TYR A 120 -0.04 11.39 1.03
N GLN A 121 0.58 12.53 0.74
CA GLN A 121 0.25 13.76 1.46
C GLN A 121 -1.22 14.16 1.30
N ASP A 122 -1.76 14.08 0.08
CA ASP A 122 -3.12 14.52 -0.21
C ASP A 122 -4.17 13.59 0.40
N ILE A 123 -3.97 12.28 0.35
CA ILE A 123 -4.90 11.33 0.98
C ILE A 123 -4.84 11.39 2.51
N ILE A 124 -3.67 11.62 3.10
CA ILE A 124 -3.53 11.85 4.54
C ILE A 124 -4.29 13.12 4.93
N ARG A 125 -4.12 14.22 4.19
CA ARG A 125 -4.88 15.46 4.43
C ARG A 125 -6.38 15.24 4.30
N LEU A 126 -6.83 14.54 3.26
CA LEU A 126 -8.23 14.19 3.06
C LEU A 126 -8.80 13.43 4.25
N ARG A 127 -8.10 12.40 4.74
CA ARG A 127 -8.53 11.64 5.92
C ARG A 127 -8.60 12.53 7.16
N LEU A 128 -7.59 13.36 7.40
CA LEU A 128 -7.54 14.20 8.59
C LEU A 128 -8.63 15.28 8.60
N SER A 129 -8.99 15.83 7.44
CA SER A 129 -10.02 16.87 7.31
C SER A 129 -11.46 16.36 7.37
N ASN A 130 -11.68 15.03 7.30
CA ASN A 130 -13.02 14.44 7.30
C ASN A 130 -13.21 13.52 8.51
N SER A 131 -14.12 13.86 9.43
CA SER A 131 -14.41 13.04 10.62
C SER A 131 -14.88 11.63 10.26
N GLY A 132 -15.71 11.48 9.21
CA GLY A 132 -16.18 10.16 8.77
C GLY A 132 -15.06 9.24 8.27
N LEU A 133 -14.00 9.80 7.67
CA LEU A 133 -12.81 9.01 7.28
C LEU A 133 -11.93 8.62 8.48
N ARG A 134 -12.14 9.25 9.64
CA ARG A 134 -11.48 8.91 10.91
C ARG A 134 -12.34 8.04 11.84
N SER A 135 -13.64 7.93 11.59
CA SER A 135 -14.55 7.09 12.37
C SER A 135 -14.32 5.60 12.10
N HIS A 136 -14.87 4.73 12.93
CA HIS A 136 -14.87 3.29 12.66
C HIS A 136 -16.06 2.84 11.81
N ASN A 137 -16.91 3.76 11.40
CA ASN A 137 -18.10 3.44 10.63
C ASN A 137 -17.73 3.17 9.18
N ILE A 138 -18.11 1.99 8.70
CA ILE A 138 -17.96 1.59 7.31
C ILE A 138 -19.10 0.69 6.90
N ASP A 139 -19.52 0.84 5.66
CA ASP A 139 -20.60 0.06 5.07
C ASP A 139 -20.25 -0.29 3.63
N ILE A 140 -20.35 -1.56 3.26
CA ILE A 140 -20.09 -2.04 1.91
C ILE A 140 -21.38 -1.92 1.11
N ILE A 141 -21.41 -1.00 0.15
CA ILE A 141 -22.60 -0.71 -0.66
C ILE A 141 -22.73 -1.71 -1.81
N HIS A 142 -21.60 -2.05 -2.44
CA HIS A 142 -21.62 -2.88 -3.64
C HIS A 142 -20.30 -3.62 -3.85
N VAL A 143 -20.39 -4.87 -4.28
CA VAL A 143 -19.24 -5.70 -4.69
C VAL A 143 -19.54 -6.30 -6.06
N HIS A 144 -18.62 -6.14 -7.01
CA HIS A 144 -18.73 -6.72 -8.34
C HIS A 144 -17.46 -7.49 -8.71
N ASN A 145 -17.46 -8.81 -8.47
CA ASN A 145 -16.29 -9.66 -8.63
C ASN A 145 -15.70 -9.66 -10.05
N ALA A 146 -16.54 -9.77 -11.08
CA ALA A 146 -16.06 -9.92 -12.45
C ALA A 146 -15.30 -8.68 -12.96
N ASN A 147 -15.68 -7.49 -12.46
CA ASN A 147 -15.07 -6.21 -12.82
C ASN A 147 -14.08 -5.70 -11.75
N ARG A 148 -13.90 -6.46 -10.67
CA ARG A 148 -13.08 -6.09 -9.51
C ARG A 148 -13.45 -4.72 -8.92
N ALA A 149 -14.75 -4.40 -8.87
CA ALA A 149 -15.24 -3.12 -8.37
C ALA A 149 -15.84 -3.25 -6.97
N LEU A 150 -15.67 -2.21 -6.15
CA LEU A 150 -16.16 -2.11 -4.77
C LEU A 150 -16.60 -0.68 -4.51
N ALA A 151 -17.75 -0.51 -3.86
CA ALA A 151 -18.19 0.78 -3.33
C ALA A 151 -18.49 0.63 -1.83
N PHE A 152 -18.04 1.60 -1.03
CA PHE A 152 -18.25 1.64 0.41
C PHE A 152 -18.43 3.07 0.90
N ARG A 153 -19.05 3.21 2.07
CA ARG A 153 -19.34 4.49 2.71
C ARG A 153 -18.64 4.60 4.06
N ARG A 154 -18.29 5.82 4.43
CA ARG A 154 -17.68 6.23 5.70
C ARG A 154 -18.45 7.43 6.25
N TRP A 155 -18.74 7.49 7.55
CA TRP A 155 -19.50 8.59 8.18
C TRP A 155 -19.13 8.85 9.64
#